data_AF-A0A926S457-F1
#
_entry.id   AF-A0A926S457-F1
#
_cell.length_a   1.000
_cell.length_b   1.000
_cell.length_c   1.000
_cell.angle_alpha   90.00
_cell.angle_beta   90.00
_cell.angle_gamma   90.00
#
_symmetry.space_group_name_H-M   'P 1'
#
loop_
_entity.id
_entity.type
_entity.pdbx_description
1 polymer ?
#
loop_
_entity_poly.entity_id
_entity_poly.type
_entity_poly.pdbx_seq_one_letter_code
_entity_poly.pdbx_strand_id
1 'polypeptide(L)'
;MVSASSVLSLVEAGAAFAAVILLYLILSDVYRSARMPAWMNGDVVPQLLCVVLTGAVVGILIAIYSTAMGLPFGTTSDAGLATGILAGASVAAYVLMRVIRSALHLRQPA
;
A
#
# COMPACT_ATOMS: atom_id res chain seq x y z
N MET A 1 -6.52 -7.74 27.72
CA MET A 1 -7.78 -7.89 26.98
C MET A 1 -7.59 -7.21 25.63
N VAL A 2 -7.73 -7.92 24.50
CA VAL A 2 -7.70 -7.28 23.18
C VAL A 2 -8.95 -6.40 23.07
N SER A 3 -8.76 -5.09 22.95
CA SER A 3 -9.88 -4.18 22.72
C SER A 3 -10.29 -4.26 21.26
N ALA A 4 -11.59 -4.25 20.96
CA ALA A 4 -12.11 -4.21 19.59
C ALA A 4 -11.53 -3.02 18.80
N SER A 5 -11.16 -1.94 19.50
CA SER A 5 -10.45 -0.78 18.95
C SER A 5 -9.10 -1.15 18.32
N SER A 6 -8.31 -2.03 18.95
CA SER A 6 -6.97 -2.42 18.46
C SER A 6 -7.04 -3.20 17.16
N VAL A 7 -8.05 -4.06 17.00
CA VAL A 7 -8.27 -4.82 15.76
C VAL A 7 -8.74 -3.89 14.64
N LEU A 8 -9.63 -2.94 14.93
CA LEU A 8 -10.08 -1.96 13.96
C LEU A 8 -8.91 -1.09 13.45
N SER A 9 -8.05 -0.61 14.35
CA SER A 9 -6.85 0.14 13.97
C SER A 9 -5.89 -0.67 13.10
N LEU A 10 -5.78 -1.98 13.33
CA LEU A 10 -4.98 -2.89 12.50
C LEU A 10 -5.53 -2.97 11.07
N VAL A 11 -6.85 -3.07 10.94
CA VAL A 11 -7.55 -3.12 9.65
C VAL A 11 -7.43 -1.79 8.92
N GLU A 12 -7.61 -0.66 9.62
CA GLU A 12 -7.44 0.69 9.06
C GLU A 12 -6.02 0.90 8.54
N ALA A 13 -5.00 0.49 9.30
CA ALA A 13 -3.61 0.58 8.88
C ALA A 13 -3.32 -0.34 7.67
N GLY A 14 -3.90 -1.54 7.63
CA GLY A 14 -3.82 -2.43 6.47
C GLY A 14 -4.50 -1.85 5.22
N ALA A 15 -5.65 -1.20 5.37
CA ALA A 15 -6.34 -0.52 4.27
C ALA A 15 -5.54 0.68 3.76
N ALA A 16 -4.95 1.47 4.65
CA ALA A 16 -4.04 2.56 4.29
C ALA A 16 -2.82 2.03 3.52
N PHE A 17 -2.24 0.91 3.94
CA PHE A 17 -1.14 0.26 3.23
C PHE A 17 -1.53 -0.16 1.81
N ALA A 18 -2.70 -0.79 1.66
CA ALA A 18 -3.23 -1.18 0.35
C ALA A 18 -3.45 0.04 -0.57
N ALA A 19 -3.96 1.16 -0.02
CA ALA A 19 -4.15 2.39 -0.77
C ALA A 19 -2.82 2.99 -1.26
N VAL A 20 -1.77 2.98 -0.44
CA VAL A 20 -0.43 3.47 -0.82
C VAL A 20 0.18 2.59 -1.91
N ILE A 21 0.06 1.26 -1.80
CA ILE A 21 0.50 0.34 -2.86
C ILE A 21 -0.27 0.58 -4.16
N LEU A 22 -1.59 0.73 -4.08
CA LEU A 22 -2.43 0.98 -5.25
C LEU A 22 -2.06 2.29 -5.92
N LEU A 23 -1.81 3.35 -5.15
CA LEU A 23 -1.32 4.63 -5.66
C LEU A 23 0.04 4.48 -6.35
N TYR A 24 0.97 3.73 -5.75
CA TYR A 24 2.26 3.42 -6.36
C TYR A 24 2.09 2.67 -7.70
N LEU A 25 1.21 1.68 -7.76
CA LEU A 25 0.94 0.93 -8.99
C LEU A 25 0.32 1.80 -10.08
N ILE A 26 -0.63 2.69 -9.73
CA ILE A 26 -1.22 3.65 -10.66
C ILE A 26 -0.15 4.61 -11.18
N LEU A 27 0.67 5.18 -10.30
CA LEU A 27 1.75 6.10 -10.70
C LEU A 27 2.77 5.40 -11.60
N SER A 28 3.13 4.15 -11.30
CA SER A 28 3.98 3.36 -12.18
C SER A 28 3.36 3.11 -13.57
N ASP A 29 2.04 3.01 -13.66
CA ASP A 29 1.33 2.84 -14.94
C ASP A 29 1.33 4.16 -15.73
N VAL A 30 1.05 5.28 -15.06
CA VAL A 30 1.12 6.62 -15.65
C VAL A 30 2.53 6.91 -16.14
N TYR A 31 3.56 6.51 -15.39
CA TYR A 31 4.96 6.69 -15.76
C TYR A 31 5.36 5.85 -16.98
N ARG A 32 4.72 4.70 -17.20
CA ARG A 32 4.97 3.85 -18.38
C ARG A 32 4.14 4.27 -19.59
N SER A 33 3.13 5.11 -19.41
CA SER A 33 2.25 5.55 -20.49
C SER A 33 2.95 6.56 -21.40
N ALA A 34 2.75 6.42 -22.71
CA ALA A 34 3.25 7.35 -23.72
C ALA A 34 2.68 8.78 -23.59
N ARG A 35 1.63 8.96 -22.78
CA ARG A 35 0.99 10.25 -22.49
C ARG A 35 1.21 10.65 -21.02
N MET A 36 2.46 10.78 -20.61
CA MET A 36 2.78 11.40 -19.33
C MET A 36 2.26 12.84 -19.29
N PRO A 37 1.61 13.27 -18.19
CA PRO A 37 1.19 14.65 -18.05
C PRO A 37 2.40 15.56 -17.89
N ALA A 38 2.29 16.81 -18.39
CA ALA A 38 3.41 17.75 -18.44
C ALA A 38 4.05 18.04 -17.07
N TRP A 39 3.27 17.97 -15.98
CA TRP A 39 3.77 18.15 -14.61
C TRP A 39 4.64 16.98 -14.10
N MET A 40 4.56 15.81 -14.72
CA MET A 40 5.45 14.66 -14.47
C MET A 40 6.67 14.65 -15.41
N ASN A 41 6.76 15.59 -16.34
CA ASN A 41 7.81 15.62 -17.36
C ASN A 41 9.08 16.27 -16.77
N GLY A 42 9.81 15.49 -15.97
CA GLY A 42 11.07 15.88 -15.31
C GLY A 42 11.39 14.97 -14.12
N ASP A 43 12.65 14.97 -13.67
CA ASP A 43 13.13 14.02 -12.65
C ASP A 43 12.70 14.36 -11.21
N VAL A 44 12.40 15.64 -10.94
CA VAL A 44 12.16 16.14 -9.58
C VAL A 44 10.85 15.61 -8.99
N VAL A 45 9.75 15.63 -9.76
CA VAL A 45 8.42 15.24 -9.28
C VAL A 45 8.33 13.74 -8.97
N PRO A 46 8.82 12.83 -9.83
CA PRO A 46 8.88 11.40 -9.53
C PRO A 46 9.74 11.08 -8.30
N GLN A 47 10.86 11.78 -8.12
CA GLN A 47 11.70 11.63 -6.93
C GLN A 47 10.97 12.05 -5.66
N LEU A 48 10.29 13.21 -5.67
CA LEU A 48 9.48 13.66 -4.53
C LEU A 48 8.35 12.68 -4.22
N LEU A 49 7.63 12.20 -5.23
CA LEU A 49 6.58 11.19 -5.07
C LEU A 49 7.15 9.89 -4.47
N CYS A 50 8.32 9.45 -4.93
CA CYS A 50 9.00 8.28 -4.39
C CYS A 50 9.30 8.48 -2.89
N VAL A 51 9.91 9.60 -2.51
CA VAL A 51 10.21 9.93 -1.10
C VAL A 51 8.96 9.95 -0.24
N VAL A 52 7.88 10.59 -0.70
CA VAL A 52 6.61 10.66 0.03
C VAL A 52 5.99 9.28 0.20
N LEU A 53 5.96 8.46 -0.87
CA LEU A 53 5.42 7.10 -0.81
C LEU A 53 6.26 6.20 0.09
N THR A 54 7.59 6.28 0.04
CA THR A 54 8.47 5.54 0.95
C THR A 54 8.24 5.96 2.40
N GLY A 55 8.13 7.26 2.67
CA GLY A 55 7.81 7.76 4.00
C GLY A 55 6.46 7.25 4.51
N ALA A 56 5.43 7.25 3.65
CA ALA A 56 4.11 6.71 3.97
C ALA A 56 4.16 5.20 4.27
N VAL A 57 4.86 4.41 3.44
CA VAL A 57 5.06 2.98 3.66
C VAL A 57 5.73 2.71 5.00
N VAL A 58 6.82 3.42 5.31
CA VAL A 58 7.55 3.27 6.57
C VAL A 58 6.66 3.65 7.76
N GLY A 59 5.94 4.76 7.68
CA GLY A 59 5.01 5.19 8.73
C GLY A 59 3.92 4.16 9.00
N ILE A 60 3.34 3.59 7.95
CA ILE A 60 2.30 2.55 8.07
C ILE A 60 2.86 1.25 8.63
N LEU A 61 4.07 0.85 8.22
CA LEU A 61 4.76 -0.32 8.79
C LEU A 61 4.95 -0.14 10.30
N ILE A 62 5.46 1.00 10.74
CA ILE A 62 5.64 1.32 12.16
C ILE A 62 4.29 1.24 12.89
N ALA A 63 3.23 1.81 12.34
CA ALA A 63 1.90 1.77 12.94
C ALA A 63 1.37 0.34 13.09
N ILE A 64 1.50 -0.51 12.06
CA ILE A 64 1.05 -1.90 12.07
C ILE A 64 1.84 -2.73 13.09
N TYR A 65 3.16 -2.61 13.12
CA TYR A 65 3.96 -3.35 14.08
C TYR A 65 3.75 -2.86 15.52
N SER A 66 3.62 -1.54 15.73
CA SER A 66 3.35 -0.97 17.06
C SER A 66 2.00 -1.42 17.60
N THR A 67 0.99 -1.55 16.74
CA THR A 67 -0.36 -2.03 17.14
C THR A 67 -0.38 -3.54 17.32
N ALA A 68 0.33 -4.30 16.47
CA ALA A 68 0.45 -5.75 16.59
C ALA A 68 1.18 -6.17 17.88
N MET A 69 2.28 -5.49 18.27
CA MET A 69 3.00 -5.78 19.52
C MET A 69 2.18 -5.52 20.79
N GLY A 70 1.03 -4.83 20.69
CA GLY A 70 0.09 -4.66 21.80
C GLY A 70 -0.83 -5.87 22.03
N LEU A 71 -0.75 -6.90 21.18
CA LEU A 71 -1.57 -8.10 21.29
C LEU A 71 -0.98 -9.10 22.30
N PRO A 72 -1.82 -9.99 22.89
CA PRO A 72 -1.38 -10.91 23.92
C PRO A 72 -0.85 -12.25 23.38
N PHE A 73 -0.64 -12.41 22.08
CA PHE A 73 -0.35 -13.72 21.48
C PHE A 73 1.15 -14.09 21.52
N GLY A 74 2.02 -13.14 21.86
CA GLY A 74 3.47 -13.29 21.92
C GLY A 74 4.17 -12.68 20.71
N THR A 75 5.41 -12.22 20.88
CA THR A 75 6.11 -11.39 19.88
C THR A 75 6.18 -12.04 18.49
N THR A 76 6.33 -13.36 18.41
CA THR A 76 6.46 -14.09 17.14
C THR A 76 5.13 -14.21 16.39
N SER A 77 4.03 -14.43 17.10
CA SER A 77 2.70 -14.55 16.50
C SER A 77 2.13 -13.17 16.15
N ASP A 78 2.43 -12.15 16.94
CA ASP A 78 2.08 -10.75 16.66
C ASP A 78 2.79 -10.24 15.40
N ALA A 79 4.08 -10.54 15.24
CA ALA A 79 4.82 -10.26 14.01
C ALA A 79 4.26 -11.06 12.82
N GLY A 80 3.83 -12.31 13.03
CA GLY A 80 3.15 -13.12 12.02
C GLY A 80 1.83 -12.51 11.55
N LEU A 81 1.03 -11.97 12.47
CA LEU A 81 -0.21 -11.26 12.14
C LEU A 81 0.06 -9.97 11.36
N ALA A 82 1.02 -9.16 11.80
CA ALA A 82 1.42 -7.94 11.09
C ALA A 82 1.86 -8.23 9.64
N THR A 83 2.74 -9.22 9.46
CA THR A 83 3.20 -9.65 8.13
C THR A 83 2.07 -10.23 7.28
N GLY A 84 1.16 -11.01 7.87
CA GLY A 84 -0.04 -11.51 7.20
C GLY A 84 -0.94 -10.39 6.67
N ILE A 85 -1.15 -9.33 7.46
CA ILE A 85 -1.95 -8.16 7.04
C ILE A 85 -1.27 -7.41 5.91
N LEU A 86 0.04 -7.18 6.00
CA LEU A 86 0.80 -6.52 4.95
C LEU A 86 0.76 -7.31 3.64
N ALA A 87 0.93 -8.64 3.71
CA ALA A 87 0.83 -9.51 2.55
C ALA A 87 -0.59 -9.50 1.96
N GLY A 88 -1.61 -9.63 2.80
CA GLY A 88 -3.02 -9.58 2.39
C GLY A 88 -3.39 -8.25 1.73
N ALA A 89 -2.97 -7.12 2.31
CA ALA A 89 -3.17 -5.79 1.76
C ALA A 89 -2.45 -5.60 0.41
N SER A 90 -1.23 -6.15 0.27
CA SER A 90 -0.48 -6.12 -1.00
C SER A 90 -1.20 -6.91 -2.09
N VAL A 91 -1.69 -8.11 -1.77
CA VAL A 91 -2.47 -8.93 -2.69
C VAL A 91 -3.78 -8.24 -3.07
N ALA A 92 -4.50 -7.66 -2.09
CA ALA A 92 -5.74 -6.92 -2.32
C ALA A 92 -5.52 -5.73 -3.26
N ALA A 93 -4.48 -4.92 -3.03
CA ALA A 93 -4.13 -3.80 -3.89
C ALA A 93 -3.80 -4.26 -5.33
N TYR A 94 -3.06 -5.36 -5.48
CA TYR A 94 -2.74 -5.93 -6.79
C TYR A 94 -3.99 -6.43 -7.53
N VAL A 95 -4.87 -7.16 -6.85
CA VAL A 95 -6.14 -7.65 -7.42
C VAL A 95 -7.02 -6.48 -7.84
N LEU A 96 -7.14 -5.47 -6.99
CA LEU A 96 -7.92 -4.27 -7.28
C LEU A 96 -7.38 -3.52 -8.51
N MET A 97 -6.05 -3.37 -8.62
CA MET A 97 -5.43 -2.77 -9.81
C MET A 97 -5.71 -3.59 -11.07
N ARG A 98 -5.69 -4.92 -10.99
CA ARG A 98 -6.03 -5.80 -12.11
C ARG A 98 -7.48 -5.59 -12.57
N VAL A 99 -8.41 -5.50 -11.62
CA VAL A 99 -9.83 -5.22 -11.91
C VAL A 99 -10.01 -3.85 -12.55
N ILE A 100 -9.36 -2.81 -12.01
CA ILE A 100 -9.40 -1.45 -12.57
C ILE A 100 -8.90 -1.45 -14.02
N ARG A 101 -7.75 -2.10 -14.30
CA ARG A 101 -7.22 -2.20 -15.66
C ARG A 101 -8.17 -2.92 -16.61
N SER A 102 -8.75 -4.03 -16.17
CA SER A 102 -9.75 -4.77 -16.96
C SER A 102 -11.01 -3.94 -17.23
N ALA A 103 -11.50 -3.20 -16.24
CA ALA A 103 -12.69 -2.35 -16.38
C ALA A 103 -12.46 -1.18 -17.34
N LEU A 104 -11.29 -0.55 -17.28
CA LEU A 104 -10.95 0.61 -18.10
C LEU A 104 -10.58 0.28 -19.56
N HIS A 105 -10.63 -0.99 -19.98
CA HIS A 105 -10.21 -1.44 -21.32
C HIS A 105 -8.82 -0.89 -21.72
N LEU A 106 -7.96 -0.66 -20.73
CA LEU A 106 -6.57 -0.25 -20.97
C LEU A 106 -5.85 -1.47 -21.55
N ARG A 107 -5.98 -1.66 -22.87
CA ARG A 107 -5.20 -2.64 -23.63
C ARG A 107 -3.74 -2.33 -23.38
N GLN A 108 -3.00 -3.30 -22.87
CA GLN A 108 -1.55 -3.21 -22.77
C GLN A 108 -0.99 -2.99 -24.19
N PRO A 109 -0.11 -1.98 -24.40
CA PRO A 109 0.81 -2.07 -25.52
C PRO A 109 1.69 -3.31 -25.27
N ALA A 110 1.76 -4.16 -26.29
CA ALA A 110 2.58 -5.38 -26.31
C ALA A 110 4.07 -5.07 -26.17
#